data_AF-A0A838I7Z7-F1
#
_entry.id   AF-A0A838I7Z7-F1
#
_cell.length_a   1.000
_cell.length_b   1.000
_cell.length_c   1.000
_cell.angle_alpha   90.00
_cell.angle_beta   90.00
_cell.angle_gamma   90.00
#
_symmetry.space_group_name_H-M   'P 1'
#
loop_
_entity.id
_entity.type
_entity.pdbx_description
1 polymer ?
#
loop_
_entity_poly.entity_id
_entity_poly.type
_entity_poly.pdbx_seq_one_letter_code
_entity_poly.pdbx_strand_id
1 'polypeptide(L)'
;RNVQGLAFRASDGLAVNTEHGPGIDDEINRLSQGNFGWDPVGPGGAYNEAVPMTDLNKFPSAVPSLWRSGSPTLAPSGATFLHGTKWDGWNGALAVTMLKGQQLLVLAFNGDGRMTGVAVALTDQGRLRSAVLGPDGNLYVTTDNGGTSDTILKVVPG
;
A
#
# COMPACT_ATOMS: atom_id res chain seq x y z
N ARG A 1 9.66 -8.89 -6.49
CA ARG A 1 9.02 -8.47 -5.23
C ARG A 1 9.93 -7.57 -4.44
N ASN A 2 9.41 -6.45 -3.96
CA ASN A 2 10.16 -5.52 -3.12
C ASN A 2 9.23 -4.81 -2.13
N VAL A 3 9.47 -4.98 -0.83
CA VAL A 3 8.70 -4.31 0.23
C VAL A 3 9.13 -2.85 0.32
N GLN A 4 8.18 -1.92 0.37
CA GLN A 4 8.48 -0.48 0.41
C GLN A 4 7.93 0.22 1.65
N GLY A 5 6.80 -0.24 2.19
CA GLY A 5 6.14 0.36 3.33
C GLY A 5 5.73 -0.67 4.38
N LEU A 6 5.68 -0.19 5.63
CA LEU A 6 5.26 -0.95 6.80
C LEU A 6 4.49 0.00 7.72
N ALA A 7 3.29 -0.39 8.14
CA ALA A 7 2.45 0.42 9.03
C ALA A 7 1.80 -0.43 10.11
N PHE A 8 1.67 0.14 11.31
CA PHE A 8 1.03 -0.47 12.47
C PHE A 8 -0.09 0.42 12.98
N ARG A 9 -1.28 -0.15 13.16
CA ARG A 9 -2.43 0.55 13.71
C ARG A 9 -2.43 0.43 15.23
N ALA A 10 -2.29 1.55 15.91
CA ALA A 10 -2.13 1.56 17.37
C ALA A 10 -3.35 1.02 18.14
N SER A 11 -4.56 1.15 17.58
CA SER A 11 -5.80 0.80 18.29
C SER A 11 -5.99 -0.71 18.49
N ASP A 12 -5.48 -1.54 17.58
CA ASP A 12 -5.73 -2.98 17.57
C ASP A 12 -4.52 -3.83 17.13
N GLY A 13 -3.39 -3.19 16.85
CA GLY A 13 -2.16 -3.87 16.43
C GLY A 13 -2.19 -4.38 14.99
N LEU A 14 -3.17 -3.97 14.16
CA LEU A 14 -3.17 -4.35 12.74
C LEU A 14 -1.88 -3.87 12.08
N ALA A 15 -1.10 -4.80 11.56
CA ALA A 15 0.15 -4.54 10.87
C ALA A 15 0.00 -4.86 9.37
N VAL A 16 0.48 -3.98 8.51
CA VAL A 16 0.38 -4.13 7.06
C VAL A 16 1.69 -3.74 6.38
N ASN A 17 1.97 -4.35 5.25
CA ASN A 17 3.05 -3.93 4.36
C ASN A 17 2.53 -3.60 2.96
N THR A 18 3.35 -2.90 2.19
CA THR A 18 3.12 -2.58 0.78
C THR A 18 4.29 -3.12 -0.04
N GLU A 19 4.00 -3.74 -1.18
CA GLU A 19 5.01 -4.49 -1.93
C GLU A 19 4.81 -4.36 -3.43
N HIS A 20 5.92 -4.15 -4.15
CA HIS A 20 5.94 -4.15 -5.60
C HIS A 20 5.93 -5.57 -6.15
N GLY A 21 5.03 -5.81 -7.09
CA GLY A 21 4.92 -7.04 -7.87
C GLY A 21 6.03 -7.19 -8.90
N PRO A 22 5.90 -8.20 -9.77
CA PRO A 22 6.62 -8.24 -11.03
C PRO A 22 6.06 -7.13 -11.96
N GLY A 23 5.96 -7.35 -13.26
CA GLY A 23 5.34 -6.43 -14.21
C GLY A 23 3.85 -6.15 -13.95
N ILE A 24 3.21 -6.93 -13.07
CA ILE A 24 1.82 -6.80 -12.62
C ILE A 24 1.71 -6.96 -11.10
N ASP A 25 0.51 -6.79 -10.56
CA ASP A 25 0.05 -7.31 -9.26
C ASP A 25 0.88 -6.86 -8.05
N ASP A 26 0.95 -5.55 -7.81
CA ASP A 26 1.41 -5.02 -6.54
C ASP A 26 0.42 -5.37 -5.42
N GLU A 27 0.92 -5.52 -4.19
CA GLU A 27 0.09 -5.98 -3.07
C GLU A 27 0.21 -5.09 -1.83
N ILE A 28 -0.88 -5.07 -1.07
CA ILE A 28 -0.91 -4.63 0.33
C ILE A 28 -1.30 -5.85 1.15
N ASN A 29 -0.44 -6.25 2.09
CA ASN A 29 -0.62 -7.49 2.84
C ASN A 29 -0.84 -7.21 4.33
N ARG A 30 -1.75 -7.96 4.95
CA ARG A 30 -1.83 -8.05 6.41
C ARG A 30 -0.66 -8.90 6.89
N LEU A 31 0.19 -8.34 7.74
CA LEU A 31 1.28 -9.10 8.33
C LEU A 31 0.72 -10.16 9.28
N SER A 32 1.15 -11.39 9.04
CA SER A 32 0.80 -12.57 9.81
C SER A 32 1.89 -13.62 9.61
N GLN A 33 1.88 -14.66 10.45
CA GLN A 33 2.77 -15.78 10.24
C GLN A 33 2.33 -16.57 9.01
N GLY A 34 3.24 -16.79 8.06
CA GLY A 34 2.98 -17.59 6.88
C GLY A 34 3.86 -17.24 5.69
N ASN A 35 3.64 -17.96 4.59
CA ASN A 35 4.24 -17.67 3.29
C ASN A 35 3.28 -16.77 2.49
N PHE A 36 3.78 -15.69 1.88
CA PHE A 36 2.98 -14.77 1.05
C PHE A 36 2.98 -15.16 -0.45
N GLY A 37 3.46 -16.35 -0.81
CA GLY A 37 3.23 -16.95 -2.13
C GLY A 37 4.12 -16.45 -3.27
N TRP A 38 5.12 -15.62 -2.98
CA TRP A 38 6.05 -15.09 -4.00
C TRP A 38 6.82 -16.19 -4.74
N ASP A 39 6.53 -16.36 -6.03
CA ASP A 39 7.26 -17.26 -6.92
C ASP A 39 7.11 -16.83 -8.40
N PRO A 40 7.98 -15.93 -8.89
CA PRO A 40 7.87 -15.35 -10.22
C PRO A 40 8.39 -16.29 -11.32
N VAL A 41 8.14 -17.60 -11.21
CA VAL A 41 8.63 -18.62 -12.13
C VAL A 41 7.49 -19.10 -13.03
N GLY A 42 7.65 -18.88 -14.34
CA GLY A 42 6.71 -19.30 -15.36
C GLY A 42 6.97 -20.71 -15.91
N PRO A 43 6.18 -21.14 -16.91
CA PRO A 43 6.43 -22.38 -17.64
C PRO A 43 7.87 -22.44 -18.18
N GLY A 44 8.55 -23.58 -17.98
CA GLY A 44 9.95 -23.74 -18.40
C GLY A 44 10.99 -23.23 -17.40
N GLY A 45 10.58 -22.74 -16.22
CA GLY A 45 11.50 -22.39 -15.13
C GLY A 45 12.14 -21.00 -15.23
N ALA A 46 11.77 -20.21 -16.25
CA ALA A 46 12.26 -18.85 -16.42
C ALA A 46 11.49 -17.85 -15.55
N TYR A 47 12.15 -16.74 -15.19
CA TYR A 47 11.51 -15.61 -14.54
C TYR A 47 10.41 -15.03 -15.44
N ASN A 48 9.22 -14.79 -14.86
CA ASN A 48 8.06 -14.33 -15.59
C ASN A 48 7.47 -13.07 -14.93
N GLU A 49 7.46 -11.96 -15.66
CA GLU A 49 6.93 -10.68 -15.19
C GLU A 49 5.39 -10.65 -15.15
N ALA A 50 4.71 -11.65 -15.71
CA ALA A 50 3.25 -11.66 -15.92
C ALA A 50 2.48 -12.59 -14.97
N VAL A 51 3.14 -13.19 -13.97
CA VAL A 51 2.46 -14.01 -12.96
C VAL A 51 2.03 -13.16 -11.76
N PRO A 52 0.94 -13.51 -11.07
CA PRO A 52 0.51 -12.79 -9.86
C PRO A 52 1.58 -12.89 -8.77
N MET A 53 1.56 -11.94 -7.82
CA MET A 53 2.48 -12.00 -6.68
C MET A 53 2.14 -13.16 -5.75
N THR A 54 0.85 -13.34 -5.48
CA THR A 54 0.32 -14.44 -4.67
C THR A 54 -0.51 -15.39 -5.54
N ASP A 55 0.08 -16.53 -5.92
CA ASP A 55 -0.61 -17.62 -6.62
C ASP A 55 -1.16 -18.66 -5.63
N LEU A 56 -2.43 -18.53 -5.27
CA LEU A 56 -3.12 -19.45 -4.36
C LEU A 56 -3.43 -20.82 -5.00
N ASN A 57 -3.35 -20.96 -6.33
CA ASN A 57 -3.47 -22.28 -6.96
C ASN A 57 -2.19 -23.08 -6.77
N LYS A 58 -1.04 -22.42 -6.93
CA LYS A 58 0.29 -23.01 -6.71
C LYS A 58 0.62 -23.19 -5.23
N PHE A 59 0.20 -22.24 -4.39
CA PHE A 59 0.39 -22.26 -2.95
C PHE A 59 -0.92 -22.03 -2.20
N PRO A 60 -1.79 -23.06 -2.05
CA PRO A 60 -3.10 -22.91 -1.40
C PRO A 60 -3.06 -22.44 0.06
N SER A 61 -1.92 -22.62 0.74
CA SER A 61 -1.71 -22.16 2.11
C SER A 61 -1.05 -20.79 2.21
N ALA A 62 -0.80 -20.10 1.09
CA ALA A 62 -0.22 -18.77 1.12
C ALA A 62 -1.22 -17.75 1.70
N VAL A 63 -0.69 -16.73 2.36
CA VAL A 63 -1.48 -15.65 2.93
C VAL A 63 -2.02 -14.78 1.80
N PRO A 64 -3.34 -14.58 1.68
CA PRO A 64 -3.90 -13.73 0.64
C PRO A 64 -3.66 -12.24 0.93
N SER A 65 -3.47 -11.47 -0.15
CA SER A 65 -3.39 -10.01 -0.08
C SER A 65 -4.71 -9.36 0.34
N LEU A 66 -4.61 -8.25 1.09
CA LEU A 66 -5.77 -7.41 1.42
C LEU A 66 -6.26 -6.64 0.20
N TRP A 67 -5.31 -6.16 -0.61
CA TRP A 67 -5.53 -5.44 -1.84
C TRP A 67 -4.45 -5.80 -2.84
N ARG A 68 -4.81 -5.78 -4.12
CA ARG A 68 -3.88 -5.98 -5.23
C ARG A 68 -4.17 -5.02 -6.37
N SER A 69 -3.14 -4.59 -7.09
CA SER A 69 -3.31 -3.70 -8.24
C SER A 69 -3.85 -4.43 -9.48
N GLY A 70 -3.65 -5.74 -9.57
CA GLY A 70 -3.84 -6.48 -10.82
C GLY A 70 -2.87 -5.97 -11.91
N SER A 71 -3.31 -5.94 -13.16
CA SER A 71 -2.54 -5.36 -14.27
C SER A 71 -3.13 -4.01 -14.66
N PRO A 72 -2.35 -2.89 -14.64
CA PRO A 72 -0.90 -2.80 -14.43
C PRO A 72 -0.49 -2.62 -12.95
N THR A 73 0.83 -2.61 -12.68
CA THR A 73 1.40 -2.10 -11.42
C THR A 73 1.12 -0.62 -11.19
N LEU A 74 0.93 -0.24 -9.92
CA LEU A 74 0.79 1.11 -9.39
C LEU A 74 1.98 1.54 -8.50
N ALA A 75 2.88 0.61 -8.14
CA ALA A 75 4.10 0.80 -7.35
C ALA A 75 3.83 1.46 -5.98
N PRO A 76 3.18 0.76 -5.04
CA PRO A 76 2.91 1.27 -3.69
C PRO A 76 4.19 1.42 -2.88
N SER A 77 4.30 2.53 -2.14
CA SER A 77 5.47 2.88 -1.34
C SER A 77 5.11 3.07 0.13
N GLY A 78 5.26 4.26 0.70
CA GLY A 78 4.97 4.54 2.10
C GLY A 78 3.51 4.30 2.48
N ALA A 79 3.30 3.83 3.71
CA ALA A 79 1.99 3.57 4.27
C ALA A 79 1.91 4.08 5.71
N THR A 80 0.76 4.62 6.11
CA THR A 80 0.54 5.08 7.48
C THR A 80 -0.93 4.94 7.86
N PHE A 81 -1.21 4.52 9.10
CA PHE A 81 -2.58 4.52 9.61
C PHE A 81 -2.95 5.92 10.10
N LEU A 82 -4.00 6.47 9.51
CA LEU A 82 -4.61 7.74 9.91
C LEU A 82 -5.26 7.56 11.28
N HIS A 83 -5.10 8.53 12.17
CA HIS A 83 -5.74 8.50 13.48
C HIS A 83 -5.98 9.91 14.03
N GLY A 84 -6.97 10.03 14.91
CA GLY A 84 -7.40 11.27 15.53
C GLY A 84 -8.70 11.77 14.94
N THR A 85 -9.47 12.50 15.75
CA THR A 85 -10.82 12.97 15.42
C THR A 85 -10.88 13.79 14.15
N LYS A 86 -9.82 14.53 13.80
CA LYS A 86 -9.76 15.30 12.55
C LYS A 86 -9.95 14.47 11.29
N TRP A 87 -9.59 13.18 11.30
CA TRP A 87 -9.72 12.33 10.12
C TRP A 87 -11.13 11.75 9.96
N ASP A 88 -12.07 12.06 10.86
CA ASP A 88 -13.48 11.66 10.80
C ASP A 88 -13.68 10.21 10.34
N GLY A 89 -14.35 9.99 9.19
CA GLY A 89 -14.61 8.67 8.63
C GLY A 89 -13.37 7.89 8.18
N TRP A 90 -12.20 8.54 8.10
CA TRP A 90 -10.90 7.92 7.82
C TRP A 90 -10.06 7.66 9.07
N ASN A 91 -10.57 7.94 10.28
CA ASN A 91 -9.90 7.54 11.51
C ASN A 91 -9.74 6.00 11.56
N GLY A 92 -8.50 5.51 11.60
CA GLY A 92 -8.15 4.09 11.54
C GLY A 92 -7.95 3.53 10.13
N ALA A 93 -8.11 4.34 9.07
CA ALA A 93 -7.85 3.97 7.68
C ALA A 93 -6.34 4.00 7.36
N LEU A 94 -5.91 3.25 6.34
CA LEU A 94 -4.53 3.21 5.88
C LEU A 94 -4.35 4.14 4.68
N ALA A 95 -3.52 5.18 4.81
CA ALA A 95 -3.06 5.99 3.69
C ALA A 95 -1.84 5.33 3.04
N VAL A 96 -1.84 5.16 1.71
CA VAL A 96 -0.78 4.52 0.94
C VAL A 96 -0.39 5.37 -0.25
N THR A 97 0.89 5.72 -0.34
CA THR A 97 1.43 6.49 -1.48
C THR A 97 1.75 5.59 -2.66
N MET A 98 1.44 6.04 -3.88
CA MET A 98 1.77 5.32 -5.11
C MET A 98 2.80 6.08 -5.94
N LEU A 99 3.85 5.38 -6.36
CA LEU A 99 4.90 5.93 -7.22
C LEU A 99 4.43 5.99 -8.67
N LYS A 100 4.10 4.85 -9.27
CA LYS A 100 3.68 4.79 -10.68
C LYS A 100 2.23 5.24 -10.86
N GLY A 101 1.37 4.91 -9.89
CA GLY A 101 -0.03 5.35 -9.89
C GLY A 101 -0.23 6.84 -9.58
N GLN A 102 0.80 7.54 -9.09
CA GLN A 102 0.78 8.99 -8.83
C GLN A 102 -0.41 9.47 -8.01
N GLN A 103 -0.78 8.69 -6.99
CA GLN A 103 -1.97 8.92 -6.18
C GLN A 103 -1.75 8.48 -4.74
N LEU A 104 -2.50 9.09 -3.82
CA LEU A 104 -2.64 8.62 -2.45
C LEU A 104 -3.92 7.79 -2.37
N LEU A 105 -3.81 6.51 -2.02
CA LEU A 105 -4.98 5.69 -1.69
C LEU A 105 -5.26 5.75 -0.19
N VAL A 106 -6.54 5.67 0.17
CA VAL A 106 -6.99 5.47 1.55
C VAL A 106 -7.84 4.20 1.60
N LEU A 107 -7.38 3.22 2.38
CA LEU A 107 -8.04 1.93 2.57
C LEU A 107 -8.80 1.94 3.90
N ALA A 108 -10.11 1.73 3.84
CA ALA A 108 -10.97 1.63 5.01
C ALA A 108 -11.02 0.18 5.53
N PHE A 109 -11.18 0.02 6.84
CA PHE A 109 -11.28 -1.27 7.52
C PHE A 109 -12.47 -1.28 8.47
N ASN A 110 -13.08 -2.45 8.66
CA ASN A 110 -14.04 -2.66 9.75
C ASN A 110 -13.33 -2.97 11.09
N GLY A 111 -14.11 -3.18 12.15
CA GLY A 111 -13.62 -3.50 13.49
C GLY A 111 -12.81 -4.80 13.60
N ASP A 112 -12.99 -5.74 12.66
CA ASP A 112 -12.23 -6.99 12.61
C ASP A 112 -10.91 -6.86 11.81
N GLY A 113 -10.58 -5.66 11.34
CA GLY A 113 -9.42 -5.41 10.50
C GLY A 113 -9.57 -5.90 9.06
N ARG A 114 -10.80 -6.16 8.59
CA ARG A 114 -11.07 -6.50 7.19
C ARG A 114 -11.23 -5.22 6.37
N MET A 115 -10.59 -5.15 5.21
CA MET A 115 -10.74 -4.03 4.28
C MET A 115 -12.18 -3.94 3.77
N THR A 116 -12.77 -2.74 3.82
CA THR A 116 -14.16 -2.48 3.41
C THR A 116 -14.27 -1.55 2.21
N GLY A 117 -13.21 -0.82 1.85
CA GLY A 117 -13.23 0.06 0.70
C GLY A 117 -11.87 0.72 0.44
N VAL A 118 -11.75 1.30 -0.75
CA VAL A 118 -10.57 2.04 -1.20
C VAL A 118 -11.04 3.34 -1.84
N ALA A 119 -10.42 4.45 -1.47
CA ALA A 119 -10.66 5.75 -2.06
C ALA A 119 -9.33 6.34 -2.59
N VAL A 120 -9.42 7.13 -3.66
CA VAL A 120 -8.32 7.99 -4.10
C VAL A 120 -8.46 9.33 -3.38
N ALA A 121 -7.47 9.69 -2.58
CA ALA A 121 -7.52 10.86 -1.70
C ALA A 121 -6.73 12.07 -2.23
N LEU A 122 -5.74 11.83 -3.09
CA LEU A 122 -4.90 12.88 -3.66
C LEU A 122 -4.33 12.43 -5.01
N THR A 123 -4.37 13.33 -5.99
CA THR A 123 -3.79 13.18 -7.34
C THR A 123 -3.00 14.43 -7.72
N ASP A 124 -2.44 14.45 -8.93
CA ASP A 124 -1.84 15.65 -9.55
C ASP A 124 -0.56 16.19 -8.90
N GLN A 125 0.08 15.38 -8.04
CA GLN A 125 1.36 15.69 -7.41
C GLN A 125 2.54 14.91 -8.01
N GLY A 126 2.26 14.06 -9.01
CA GLY A 126 3.21 13.10 -9.53
C GLY A 126 3.44 11.92 -8.58
N ARG A 127 4.66 11.39 -8.58
CA ARG A 127 5.03 10.17 -7.85
C ARG A 127 5.06 10.46 -6.34
N LEU A 128 4.35 9.67 -5.55
CA LEU A 128 4.32 9.81 -4.08
C LEU A 128 5.12 8.69 -3.42
N ARG A 129 5.96 9.03 -2.44
CA ARG A 129 6.99 8.11 -1.89
C ARG A 129 6.77 7.73 -0.44
N SER A 130 6.61 8.69 0.45
CA SER A 130 6.51 8.46 1.89
C SER A 130 5.23 9.07 2.43
N ALA A 131 4.65 8.47 3.46
CA ALA A 131 3.50 8.97 4.19
C ALA A 131 3.74 8.81 5.69
N VAL A 132 3.56 9.89 6.46
CA VAL A 132 3.71 9.89 7.91
C VAL A 132 2.76 10.89 8.55
N LEU A 133 2.21 10.57 9.72
CA LEU A 133 1.50 11.56 10.52
C LEU A 133 2.49 12.43 11.31
N GLY A 134 2.34 13.75 11.20
CA GLY A 134 3.08 14.70 12.01
C GLY A 134 2.52 14.81 13.43
N PRO A 135 3.25 15.49 14.34
CA PRO A 135 2.79 15.71 15.72
C PRO A 135 1.54 16.59 15.81
N ASP A 136 1.20 17.33 14.75
CA ASP A 136 -0.04 18.08 14.63
C ASP A 136 -1.23 17.24 14.11
N GLY A 137 -1.01 15.93 13.93
CA GLY A 137 -1.99 14.96 13.43
C GLY A 137 -2.29 15.05 11.94
N ASN A 138 -1.61 15.93 11.18
CA ASN A 138 -1.79 15.99 9.72
C ASN A 138 -0.90 14.96 9.02
N LEU A 139 -1.31 14.57 7.82
CA LEU A 139 -0.56 13.63 7.00
C LEU A 139 0.47 14.41 6.20
N TYR A 140 1.72 13.98 6.27
CA TYR A 140 2.81 14.51 5.47
C TYR A 140 3.22 13.48 4.43
N VAL A 141 3.25 13.91 3.17
CA VAL A 141 3.60 13.08 2.03
C VAL A 141 4.80 13.66 1.29
N THR A 142 5.76 12.83 0.89
CA THR A 142 6.86 13.26 0.02
C THR A 142 6.64 12.83 -1.41
N THR A 143 7.09 13.62 -2.37
CA THR A 143 7.14 13.23 -3.79
C THR A 143 8.47 12.52 -4.15
N ASP A 144 8.52 11.87 -5.31
CA ASP A 144 9.71 11.24 -5.92
C ASP A 144 9.70 11.42 -7.45
N ASN A 145 9.58 12.67 -7.88
CA ASN A 145 9.51 13.10 -9.28
C ASN A 145 10.91 13.25 -9.91
N GLY A 146 11.97 13.23 -9.08
CA GLY A 146 13.36 13.35 -9.51
C GLY A 146 13.81 14.81 -9.69
N GLY A 147 15.14 15.01 -9.74
CA GLY A 147 15.72 16.35 -9.81
C GLY A 147 15.60 17.13 -8.49
N THR A 148 15.32 18.42 -8.57
CA THR A 148 15.17 19.32 -7.40
C THR A 148 13.72 19.75 -7.15
N SER A 149 12.74 19.13 -7.80
CA SER A 149 11.33 19.50 -7.74
C SER A 149 10.52 18.71 -6.71
N ASP A 150 11.18 17.88 -5.89
CA ASP A 150 10.49 17.11 -4.87
C ASP A 150 10.05 17.97 -3.69
N THR A 151 8.85 17.69 -3.19
CA THR A 151 8.19 18.48 -2.17
C THR A 151 7.68 17.63 -1.01
N ILE A 152 7.47 18.29 0.12
CA ILE A 152 6.72 17.75 1.25
C ILE A 152 5.34 18.41 1.24
N LEU A 153 4.32 17.59 1.09
CA LEU A 153 2.92 17.99 1.09
C LEU A 153 2.36 17.80 2.49
N LYS A 154 1.64 18.80 2.99
CA LYS A 154 0.76 18.65 4.15
C LYS A 154 -0.65 18.38 3.65
N VAL A 155 -1.12 17.16 3.84
CA VAL A 155 -2.47 16.70 3.50
C VAL A 155 -3.36 16.83 4.73
N VAL A 156 -4.48 17.50 4.56
CA VAL A 156 -5.50 17.71 5.58
C VAL A 156 -6.82 17.07 5.15
N PRO A 157 -7.66 16.63 6.09
CA PRO A 157 -9.05 16.26 5.81
C PRO A 157 -9.77 17.41 5.09
N GLY A 158 -10.64 17.06 4.13
CA GLY A 158 -11.47 18.01 3.38
C GLY A 158 -12.70 18.47 4.16
#